data_AF-A0A7R8WC14-F1
#
_entry.id   AF-A0A7R8WC14-F1
#
_cell.length_a   1.000
_cell.length_b   1.000
_cell.length_c   1.000
_cell.angle_alpha   90.00
_cell.angle_beta   90.00
_cell.angle_gamma   90.00
#
_symmetry.space_group_name_H-M   'P 1'
#
loop_
_entity.id
_entity.type
_entity.pdbx_description
1 polymer ?
#
loop_
_entity_poly.entity_id
_entity_poly.type
_entity_poly.pdbx_seq_one_letter_code
_entity_poly.pdbx_strand_id
1 'polypeptide(L)' 'MQMQKVTFSKVWDRSKHVSHMHTHAKEYTDEVVRFMDRVGLISPRDPIAQMFEEEERKQKMATN' A
#
# COMPACT_ATOMS: atom_id res chain seq x y z
N MET A 1 -27.83 0.20 35.56
CA MET A 1 -28.02 -0.33 34.20
C MET A 1 -26.85 0.18 33.36
N GLN A 2 -25.80 -0.63 33.17
CA GLN A 2 -24.61 -0.21 32.41
C GLN A 2 -24.92 -0.30 30.92
N MET A 3 -24.87 0.83 30.21
CA MET A 3 -24.92 0.88 28.75
C MET A 3 -23.63 0.24 28.21
N GLN A 4 -23.74 -0.91 27.55
CA GLN A 4 -22.64 -1.47 26.77
C GLN A 4 -22.34 -0.52 25.61
N LYS A 5 -21.13 0.04 25.57
CA LYS A 5 -20.63 0.77 24.41
C LYS A 5 -20.52 -0.20 23.24
N VAL A 6 -21.36 -0.03 22.24
CA VAL A 6 -21.25 -0.76 20.97
C VAL A 6 -20.01 -0.22 20.26
N THR A 7 -18.91 -0.96 20.32
CA THR A 7 -17.70 -0.67 19.55
C THR A 7 -17.87 -1.25 18.15
N PHE A 8 -18.09 -0.38 17.17
CA PHE A 8 -17.99 -0.76 15.77
C PHE A 8 -16.51 -1.08 15.47
N SER A 9 -16.19 -2.37 15.38
CA SER A 9 -14.92 -2.84 14.84
C SER A 9 -15.05 -2.90 13.33
N LYS A 10 -14.10 -2.28 12.62
CA LYS A 10 -14.04 -2.45 11.17
C LYS A 10 -13.64 -3.89 10.91
N VAL A 11 -14.32 -4.55 9.97
CA VAL A 11 -14.09 -5.98 9.68
C VAL A 11 -12.63 -6.24 9.27
N TRP A 12 -11.99 -5.25 8.66
CA TRP A 12 -10.58 -5.32 8.29
C TRP A 12 -9.59 -5.19 9.46
N ASP A 13 -10.00 -4.67 10.63
CA ASP A 13 -9.16 -4.66 11.84
C ASP A 13 -8.87 -6.08 12.34
N ARG A 14 -9.70 -7.06 11.95
CA ARG A 14 -9.53 -8.48 12.30
C ARG A 14 -8.54 -9.22 11.40
N SER A 15 -8.23 -8.66 10.23
CA SER A 15 -7.28 -9.25 9.29
C SER A 15 -5.95 -8.51 9.37
N LYS A 16 -4.88 -9.18 9.79
CA LYS A 16 -3.54 -8.57 9.90
C LYS A 16 -3.09 -7.92 8.59
N HIS A 17 -3.34 -8.57 7.45
CA HIS A 17 -2.95 -8.08 6.14
C HIS A 17 -3.73 -6.82 5.74
N VAL A 18 -5.05 -6.84 5.91
CA VAL A 18 -5.90 -5.70 5.50
C VAL A 18 -5.75 -4.54 6.47
N SER A 19 -5.57 -4.82 7.77
CA SER A 19 -5.25 -3.83 8.79
C SER A 19 -3.91 -3.15 8.51
N HIS A 20 -2.84 -3.91 8.18
CA HIS A 20 -1.54 -3.32 7.88
C HIS A 20 -1.58 -2.48 6.60
N MET A 21 -2.28 -2.92 5.55
CA MET A 21 -2.52 -2.10 4.36
C MET A 21 -3.25 -0.80 4.69
N HIS A 22 -4.27 -0.82 5.55
CA HIS A 22 -5.03 0.38 5.90
C HIS A 22 -4.27 1.36 6.79
N THR A 23 -3.41 0.87 7.68
CA THR A 23 -2.66 1.70 8.64
C THR A 23 -1.30 2.14 8.08
N HIS A 24 -0.66 1.30 7.26
CA HIS A 24 0.69 1.47 6.74
C HIS A 24 0.73 1.17 5.23
N ALA A 25 -0.17 1.79 4.47
CA ALA A 25 -0.36 1.52 3.03
C ALA A 25 0.96 1.54 2.25
N LYS A 26 1.83 2.52 2.51
CA LYS A 26 3.12 2.66 1.82
C LYS A 26 4.07 1.48 2.12
N GLU A 27 4.23 1.12 3.40
CA GLU A 27 5.11 0.01 3.80
C GLU A 27 4.60 -1.31 3.20
N TYR A 28 3.28 -1.53 3.28
CA TYR A 28 2.64 -2.70 2.68
C TYR A 28 2.87 -2.78 1.16
N THR A 29 2.68 -1.68 0.43
CA THR A 29 2.94 -1.67 -1.02
C THR A 29 4.41 -1.92 -1.35
N ASP A 30 5.34 -1.34 -0.58
CA ASP A 30 6.77 -1.54 -0.78
C ASP A 30 7.17 -3.02 -0.57
N GLU A 31 6.61 -3.68 0.45
CA GLU A 31 6.83 -5.11 0.70
C GLU A 31 6.25 -6.01 -0.39
N VAL A 32 5.04 -5.69 -0.87
CA VAL A 32 4.39 -6.42 -1.97
C VAL A 32 5.21 -6.28 -3.25
N VAL A 33 5.66 -5.07 -3.59
CA VAL A 33 6.51 -4.83 -4.76
C VAL A 33 7.82 -5.63 -4.67
N ARG A 34 8.50 -5.60 -3.52
CA ARG A 34 9.71 -6.42 -3.29
C ARG A 34 9.45 -7.92 -3.38
N PHE A 35 8.30 -8.39 -2.90
CA PHE A 35 7.91 -9.79 -3.05
C PHE A 35 7.72 -10.15 -4.52
N MET A 36 6.97 -9.33 -5.26
CA MET A 36 6.70 -9.55 -6.68
C MET A 36 7.97 -9.50 -7.53
N ASP A 37 8.92 -8.63 -7.20
CA ASP A 37 10.26 -8.61 -7.81
C ASP A 37 11.03 -9.91 -7.53
N ARG A 38 11.06 -10.38 -6.27
CA ARG A 38 11.72 -11.65 -5.90
C ARG A 38 11.15 -12.87 -6.62
N VAL A 39 9.84 -12.90 -6.88
CA VAL A 39 9.21 -14.01 -7.61
C VAL A 39 9.23 -13.83 -9.14
N GLY A 40 9.88 -12.76 -9.63
CA GLY A 40 10.03 -12.48 -11.06
C GLY A 40 8.74 -12.04 -11.75
N LEU A 41 7.75 -11.55 -10.99
CA LEU A 41 6.49 -11.04 -11.53
C LEU A 41 6.58 -9.58 -11.97
N ILE A 42 7.55 -8.83 -11.44
CA ILE A 42 7.85 -7.47 -11.91
C ILE A 42 9.08 -7.58 -12.81
N SER A 43 8.89 -7.28 -14.09
CA SER A 43 10.01 -7.11 -15.03
C SER A 43 10.47 -5.65 -14.98
N PRO A 44 11.77 -5.35 -15.12
CA PRO A 44 12.27 -3.97 -15.28
C PRO A 44 11.66 -3.23 -16.50
N ARG A 45 10.94 -3.96 -17.37
CA ARG A 45 10.20 -3.43 -18.52
C ARG A 45 8.69 -3.31 -18.26
N ASP A 46 8.24 -3.44 -17.02
CA ASP A 46 6.83 -3.32 -16.68
C ASP A 46 6.36 -1.88 -16.96
N PRO A 47 5.39 -1.69 -17.88
CA PRO A 47 4.85 -0.37 -18.20
C PRO A 47 4.31 0.37 -16.97
N ILE A 48 3.81 -0.37 -15.98
CA ILE A 48 3.26 0.22 -14.75
C ILE A 48 4.38 0.80 -13.88
N ALA A 49 5.52 0.11 -13.75
CA ALA A 49 6.67 0.61 -13.00
C ALA A 49 7.23 1.90 -13.61
N GLN A 50 7.29 1.98 -14.95
CA GLN A 50 7.73 3.17 -15.67
C GLN A 50 6.80 4.37 -15.48
N MET A 51 5.49 4.13 -15.40
CA MET A 51 4.51 5.19 -15.12
C MET A 51 4.71 5.81 -13.74
N PHE A 52 4.98 4.99 -12.71
CA PHE A 52 5.23 5.49 -11.35
C PHE A 52 6.51 6.32 -11.27
N GLU A 53 7.60 5.89 -11.90
CA GLU A 53 8.85 6.66 -11.98
C GLU A 53 8.65 8.01 -12.70
N GLU A 54 7.83 8.02 -13.76
CA GLU A 54 7.52 9.23 -14.51
C GLU A 54 6.66 10.22 -13.69
N GLU A 55 5.67 9.73 -12.93
CA GLU A 55 4.90 10.56 -12.00
C GLU A 55 5.76 11.16 -10.88
N GLU A 56 6.66 10.37 -10.29
CA GLU A 56 7.55 10.86 -9.23
C GLU A 56 8.51 11.92 -9.78
N ARG A 57 9.01 11.75 -11.01
CA ARG A 57 9.77 12.77 -11.74
C ARG A 57 8.96 14.04 -11.95
N LYS A 58 7.70 13.92 -12.39
CA LYS A 58 6.80 15.06 -12.61
C LYS A 58 6.52 15.82 -11.32
N GLN A 59 6.28 15.13 -10.20
CA GLN A 59 6.12 15.77 -8.90
C GLN A 59 7.38 16.52 -8.47
N LYS A 60 8.57 15.90 -8.61
CA LYS A 60 9.85 16.56 -8.27
C LYS A 60 10.11 17.81 -9.11
N MET A 61 9.71 17.82 -10.39
CA MET A 61 9.84 19.00 -11.26
C MET A 61 8.79 20.08 -10.96
N ALA A 62 7.60 19.73 -10.48
CA ALA A 62 6.54 20.68 -10.16
C ALA A 62 6.75 21.42 -8.82
N THR A 63 7.68 20.94 -7.98
CA THR A 63 7.92 21.47 -6.63
C THR A 63 9.16 22.38 -6.56
N ASN A 64 9.74 22.75 -7.70
CA ASN A 64 10.98 23.53 -7.82
C ASN A 64 10.76 24.71 -8.78
#